data_AF-A0A962WP77-F1
#
_entry.id   AF-A0A962WP77-F1
#
_cell.length_a   1.000
_cell.length_b   1.000
_cell.length_c   1.000
_cell.angle_alpha   90.00
_cell.angle_beta   90.00
_cell.angle_gamma   90.00
#
_symmetry.space_group_name_H-M   'P 1'
#
loop_
_entity.id
_entity.type
_entity.pdbx_description
1 polymer ?
#
loop_
_entity_poly.entity_id
_entity_poly.type
_entity_poly.pdbx_seq_one_letter_code
_entity_poly.pdbx_strand_id
1 'polypeptide(L)'
;MKAQASVPLTDVEAEIGRHSKEMFQNVAQQQSPPPRTDSPLEPVWVYESDVSGTLVGSVAGLAASHHGAEPGNPGRLVGNSYALPTRDDQGALLSMTDLGAHVRRFHECAAAEPGRQFRIMPGTRSKSESEHELFAGLFRTVPGNVILPGRMLEFLGRLKTARIVLRDINVRVPETDCREKALREYFACNAALWGADEVEIVSYGSPQVLVANEKFVRDSGYKHRILSVNDQYYGRQTAKVRELLSITYATRLLCVGDPMGTSTGTHVASLQLATLCGLALADVLVDNALTV
;
A
#
# COMPACT_ATOMS: atom_id res chain seq x y z
N MET A 1 -52.89 -8.60 -2.87
CA MET A 1 -51.50 -9.10 -2.98
C MET A 1 -50.95 -8.69 -4.33
N LYS A 2 -50.05 -7.70 -4.39
CA LYS A 2 -49.32 -7.34 -5.63
C LYS A 2 -47.94 -7.99 -5.54
N ALA A 3 -47.60 -8.81 -6.54
CA ALA A 3 -46.30 -9.46 -6.65
C ALA A 3 -45.22 -8.41 -6.98
N GLN A 4 -44.15 -8.38 -6.19
CA GLN A 4 -42.93 -7.64 -6.51
C GLN A 4 -42.12 -8.47 -7.51
N ALA A 5 -41.82 -7.86 -8.66
CA ALA A 5 -40.92 -8.43 -9.66
C ALA A 5 -39.48 -8.40 -9.15
N SER A 6 -38.81 -9.55 -9.18
CA SER A 6 -37.38 -9.67 -8.88
C SER A 6 -36.56 -9.13 -10.05
N VAL A 7 -35.72 -8.13 -9.80
CA VAL A 7 -34.72 -7.66 -10.76
C VAL A 7 -33.60 -8.70 -10.84
N PRO A 8 -33.17 -9.14 -12.03
CA PRO A 8 -32.11 -10.12 -12.19
C PRO A 8 -30.75 -9.55 -11.78
N LEU A 9 -29.94 -10.34 -11.04
CA LEU A 9 -28.64 -9.94 -10.48
C LEU A 9 -27.64 -9.40 -11.52
N THR A 10 -27.77 -9.81 -12.79
CA THR A 10 -26.89 -9.39 -13.89
C THR A 10 -26.97 -7.90 -14.20
N ASP A 11 -28.13 -7.28 -13.96
CA ASP A 11 -28.33 -5.86 -14.23
C ASP A 11 -27.68 -4.98 -13.15
N VAL A 12 -27.65 -5.48 -11.91
CA VAL A 12 -27.02 -4.79 -10.77
C VAL A 12 -25.50 -4.80 -10.91
N GLU A 13 -24.89 -5.91 -11.34
CA GLU A 13 -23.43 -5.99 -11.57
C GLU A 13 -22.99 -5.08 -12.73
N ALA A 14 -23.77 -5.02 -13.81
CA ALA A 14 -23.52 -4.13 -14.95
C ALA A 14 -23.67 -2.64 -14.59
N GLU A 15 -24.56 -2.32 -13.64
CA GLU A 15 -24.81 -0.95 -13.17
C GLU A 15 -23.76 -0.49 -12.15
N ILE A 16 -23.28 -1.38 -11.26
CA ILE A 16 -22.12 -1.13 -10.40
C ILE A 16 -20.84 -0.92 -11.23
N GLY A 17 -20.67 -1.69 -12.31
CA GLY A 17 -19.57 -1.51 -13.26
C GLY A 17 -19.60 -0.16 -13.98
N ARG A 18 -20.78 0.30 -14.41
CA ARG A 18 -20.97 1.62 -15.04
C ARG A 18 -20.75 2.78 -14.06
N HIS A 19 -21.33 2.71 -12.86
CA HIS A 19 -21.16 3.75 -11.83
C HIS A 19 -19.70 3.88 -11.39
N SER A 20 -18.98 2.76 -11.27
CA SER A 20 -17.55 2.77 -10.99
C SER A 20 -16.78 3.49 -12.11
N LYS A 21 -17.04 3.13 -13.38
CA LYS A 21 -16.37 3.72 -14.55
C LYS A 21 -16.61 5.24 -14.67
N GLU A 22 -17.83 5.70 -14.42
CA GLU A 22 -18.21 7.13 -14.46
C GLU A 22 -17.64 7.92 -13.27
N MET A 23 -17.62 7.34 -12.07
CA MET A 23 -17.02 7.98 -10.90
C MET A 23 -15.49 8.12 -11.07
N PHE A 24 -14.81 7.17 -11.72
CA PHE A 24 -13.37 7.25 -12.00
C PHE A 24 -13.02 8.19 -13.16
N GLN A 25 -13.85 8.29 -14.19
CA GLN A 25 -13.67 9.29 -15.26
C GLN A 25 -13.79 10.72 -14.73
N ASN A 26 -14.69 10.97 -13.77
CA ASN A 26 -14.84 12.28 -13.13
C ASN A 26 -13.66 12.67 -12.22
N VAL A 27 -12.94 11.69 -11.64
CA VAL A 27 -11.70 11.97 -10.88
C VAL A 27 -10.55 12.36 -11.82
N ALA A 28 -10.48 11.80 -13.03
CA ALA A 28 -9.49 12.18 -14.04
C ALA A 28 -9.74 13.58 -14.67
N GLN A 29 -10.95 14.12 -14.55
CA GLN A 29 -11.32 15.44 -15.09
C GLN A 29 -11.18 16.59 -14.08
N GLN A 30 -10.86 16.32 -12.82
CA GLN A 30 -10.44 17.37 -11.90
C GLN A 30 -9.02 17.79 -12.28
N GLN A 31 -8.92 18.88 -13.04
CA GLN A 31 -7.69 19.48 -13.55
C GLN A 31 -6.54 19.35 -12.54
N SER A 32 -5.60 18.45 -12.84
CA SER A 32 -4.34 18.36 -12.11
C SER A 32 -3.64 19.73 -12.17
N PRO A 33 -3.24 20.31 -11.03
CA PRO A 33 -2.43 21.51 -11.07
C PRO A 33 -1.14 21.24 -11.86
N PRO A 34 -0.62 22.21 -12.62
CA PRO A 34 0.61 22.02 -13.39
C PRO A 34 1.75 21.62 -12.43
N PRO A 35 2.65 20.71 -12.86
CA PRO A 35 3.79 20.29 -12.05
C PRO A 35 4.66 21.51 -11.72
N ARG A 36 4.81 21.81 -10.43
CA ARG A 36 5.70 22.88 -9.96
C ARG A 36 7.15 22.40 -10.08
N THR A 37 7.97 23.17 -10.78
CA THR A 37 9.29 22.78 -11.30
C THR A 37 10.43 22.71 -10.27
N ASP A 38 10.20 23.06 -9.00
CA ASP A 38 11.30 23.29 -8.04
C ASP A 38 11.32 22.32 -6.84
N SER A 39 10.43 21.31 -6.80
CA SER A 39 10.53 20.24 -5.79
C SER A 39 11.53 19.16 -6.25
N PRO A 40 12.31 18.53 -5.34
CA PRO A 40 13.02 17.32 -5.70
C PRO A 40 12.01 16.33 -6.28
N LEU A 41 12.28 15.86 -7.50
CA LEU A 41 11.35 15.02 -8.25
C LEU A 41 10.98 13.81 -7.37
N GLU A 42 9.69 13.66 -7.08
CA GLU A 42 9.16 12.44 -6.49
C GLU A 42 9.68 11.23 -7.29
N PRO A 43 9.93 10.07 -6.66
CA PRO A 43 10.28 8.87 -7.41
C PRO A 43 9.24 8.56 -8.50
N VAL A 44 9.71 8.00 -9.61
CA VAL A 44 8.84 7.49 -10.67
C VAL A 44 7.88 6.48 -10.07
N TRP A 45 6.59 6.74 -10.23
CA TRP A 45 5.52 5.92 -9.67
C TRP A 45 5.28 4.71 -10.57
N VAL A 46 5.73 3.53 -10.14
CA VAL A 46 5.55 2.28 -10.90
C VAL A 46 4.30 1.57 -10.41
N TYR A 47 3.27 1.50 -11.23
CA TYR A 47 1.96 0.96 -10.89
C TYR A 47 1.55 -0.17 -11.84
N GLU A 48 0.70 -1.08 -11.38
CA GLU A 48 0.16 -2.14 -12.24
C GLU A 48 -0.82 -1.60 -13.27
N SER A 49 -0.72 -2.10 -14.50
CA SER A 49 -1.69 -1.87 -15.57
C SER A 49 -2.05 -3.19 -16.28
N ASP A 50 -3.02 -3.13 -17.18
CA ASP A 50 -3.15 -4.12 -18.25
C ASP A 50 -2.21 -3.80 -19.44
N VAL A 51 -2.16 -4.68 -20.44
CA VAL A 51 -1.40 -4.48 -21.69
C VAL A 51 -1.99 -3.42 -22.61
N SER A 52 -3.14 -2.82 -22.27
CA SER A 52 -3.68 -1.64 -22.96
C SER A 52 -3.34 -0.33 -22.26
N GLY A 53 -2.80 -0.39 -21.03
CA GLY A 53 -2.49 0.78 -20.22
C GLY A 53 -3.72 1.40 -19.59
N THR A 54 -4.76 0.63 -19.26
CA THR A 54 -5.93 1.17 -18.55
C THR A 54 -5.57 1.58 -17.13
N LEU A 55 -6.02 2.76 -16.73
CA LEU A 55 -5.85 3.29 -15.39
C LEU A 55 -7.02 2.84 -14.50
N VAL A 56 -6.84 1.76 -13.75
CA VAL A 56 -7.86 1.22 -12.83
C VAL A 56 -7.34 1.18 -11.40
N GLY A 57 -8.16 1.65 -10.46
CA GLY A 57 -7.89 1.57 -9.03
C GLY A 57 -7.17 2.80 -8.46
N SER A 58 -7.03 2.80 -7.13
CA SER A 58 -6.56 3.97 -6.38
C SER A 58 -5.09 4.31 -6.64
N VAL A 59 -4.25 3.32 -6.88
CA VAL A 59 -2.81 3.50 -7.14
C VAL A 59 -2.56 4.07 -8.54
N ALA A 60 -3.25 3.56 -9.56
CA ALA A 60 -3.19 4.10 -10.93
C ALA A 60 -3.82 5.50 -10.99
N GLY A 61 -4.91 5.74 -10.26
CA GLY A 61 -5.53 7.07 -10.14
C GLY A 61 -4.58 8.13 -9.56
N LEU A 62 -3.80 7.78 -8.52
CA LEU A 62 -2.76 8.66 -7.98
C LEU A 62 -1.63 8.92 -9.01
N ALA A 63 -1.26 7.89 -9.77
CA ALA A 63 -0.28 8.03 -10.85
C ALA A 63 -0.76 9.04 -11.90
N ALA A 64 -2.03 8.97 -12.28
CA ALA A 64 -2.64 9.90 -13.24
C ALA A 64 -2.71 11.32 -12.68
N SER A 65 -3.25 11.49 -11.47
CA SER A 65 -3.54 12.81 -10.93
C SER A 65 -2.30 13.59 -10.50
N HIS A 66 -1.25 12.91 -10.04
CA HIS A 66 -0.03 13.56 -9.54
C HIS A 66 1.21 13.29 -10.39
N HIS A 67 1.36 12.08 -10.93
CA HIS A 67 2.57 11.65 -11.63
C HIS A 67 2.48 11.75 -13.16
N GLY A 68 1.37 12.26 -13.71
CA GLY A 68 1.23 12.44 -15.16
C GLY A 68 1.13 11.13 -15.93
N ALA A 69 0.58 10.08 -15.33
CA ALA A 69 0.26 8.85 -16.06
C ALA A 69 -0.86 9.10 -17.07
N GLU A 70 -0.69 8.56 -18.28
CA GLU A 70 -1.68 8.65 -19.37
C GLU A 70 -2.15 7.25 -19.79
N PRO A 71 -3.45 7.06 -20.07
CA PRO A 71 -3.96 5.79 -20.56
C PRO A 71 -3.38 5.44 -21.94
N GLY A 72 -3.36 4.15 -22.31
CA GLY A 72 -2.86 3.73 -23.63
C GLY A 72 -1.34 3.53 -23.70
N ASN A 73 -0.61 3.72 -22.59
CA ASN A 73 0.86 3.69 -22.56
C ASN A 73 1.44 2.58 -21.65
N PRO A 74 1.10 1.30 -21.87
CA PRO A 74 1.60 0.18 -21.08
C PRO A 74 3.11 -0.01 -21.28
N GLY A 75 3.84 -0.31 -20.20
CA GLY A 75 5.26 -0.64 -20.25
C GLY A 75 6.17 0.53 -20.62
N ARG A 76 5.73 1.78 -20.40
CA ARG A 76 6.47 3.00 -20.77
C ARG A 76 6.55 3.97 -19.60
N LEU A 77 7.63 4.74 -19.59
CA LEU A 77 7.78 5.92 -18.76
C LEU A 77 7.00 7.07 -19.38
N VAL A 78 5.96 7.55 -18.70
CA VAL A 78 5.15 8.71 -19.10
C VAL A 78 4.97 9.63 -17.90
N GLY A 79 5.29 10.92 -18.09
CA GLY A 79 5.40 11.87 -16.99
C GLY A 79 6.45 11.41 -15.97
N ASN A 80 6.02 11.30 -14.71
CA ASN A 80 6.79 10.74 -13.60
C ASN A 80 6.23 9.37 -13.15
N SER A 81 5.78 8.55 -14.09
CA SER A 81 5.13 7.26 -13.82
C SER A 81 5.54 6.19 -14.83
N TYR A 82 5.47 4.92 -14.42
CA TYR A 82 5.69 3.77 -15.30
C TYR A 82 4.57 2.75 -15.11
N ALA A 83 3.85 2.43 -16.19
CA ALA A 83 2.82 1.40 -16.18
C ALA A 83 3.46 0.02 -16.34
N LEU A 84 3.38 -0.85 -15.33
CA LEU A 84 3.87 -2.23 -15.40
C LEU A 84 2.72 -3.18 -15.77
N PRO A 85 2.70 -3.75 -16.99
CA PRO A 85 1.63 -4.66 -17.39
C PRO A 85 1.67 -5.94 -16.57
N THR A 86 0.56 -6.23 -15.88
CA THR A 86 0.36 -7.46 -15.09
C THR A 86 -0.88 -8.24 -15.53
N ARG A 87 -1.69 -7.65 -16.41
CA ARG A 87 -2.92 -8.22 -16.97
C ARG A 87 -2.95 -8.11 -18.48
N ASP A 88 -3.63 -9.04 -19.15
CA ASP A 88 -3.95 -8.94 -20.57
C ASP A 88 -5.08 -7.92 -20.83
N ASP A 89 -5.47 -7.78 -22.09
CA ASP A 89 -6.49 -6.83 -22.55
C ASP A 89 -7.91 -7.20 -22.10
N GLN A 90 -8.11 -8.43 -21.64
CA GLN A 90 -9.35 -8.91 -21.02
C GLN A 90 -9.32 -8.78 -19.48
N GLY A 91 -8.23 -8.27 -18.92
CA GLY A 91 -8.04 -8.10 -17.48
C GLY A 91 -7.61 -9.37 -16.72
N ALA A 92 -7.37 -10.48 -17.41
CA ALA A 92 -6.84 -11.69 -16.80
C ALA A 92 -5.35 -11.52 -16.46
N LEU A 93 -4.87 -12.20 -15.41
CA LEU A 93 -3.47 -12.09 -14.99
C LEU A 93 -2.55 -12.69 -16.05
N LEU A 94 -1.48 -11.97 -16.39
CA LEU A 94 -0.42 -12.52 -17.25
C LEU A 94 0.25 -13.72 -16.58
N SER A 95 0.71 -14.68 -17.40
CA SER A 95 1.55 -15.76 -16.94
C SER A 95 2.84 -15.21 -16.30
N MET A 96 3.51 -15.98 -15.43
CA MET A 96 4.79 -15.55 -14.84
C MET A 96 5.87 -15.32 -15.93
N THR A 97 5.80 -16.07 -17.03
CA THR A 97 6.71 -15.91 -18.17
C THR A 97 6.51 -14.57 -18.87
N ASP A 98 5.26 -14.24 -19.20
CA ASP A 98 4.93 -12.99 -19.91
C ASP A 98 5.17 -11.78 -19.03
N LEU A 99 4.76 -11.85 -17.76
CA LEU A 99 5.08 -10.82 -16.78
C LEU A 99 6.59 -10.63 -16.62
N GLY A 100 7.36 -11.72 -16.60
CA GLY A 100 8.82 -11.65 -16.55
C GLY A 100 9.42 -10.86 -17.72
N ALA A 101 8.82 -10.92 -18.91
CA ALA A 101 9.24 -10.08 -20.04
C ALA A 101 8.97 -8.59 -19.79
N HIS A 102 7.82 -8.25 -19.21
CA HIS A 102 7.50 -6.86 -18.84
C HIS A 102 8.39 -6.33 -17.71
N VAL A 103 8.68 -7.13 -16.68
CA VAL A 103 9.61 -6.75 -15.60
C VAL A 103 11.03 -6.53 -16.12
N ARG A 104 11.50 -7.36 -17.08
CA ARG A 104 12.80 -7.12 -17.73
C ARG A 104 12.86 -5.79 -18.46
N ARG A 105 11.84 -5.43 -19.25
CA ARG A 105 11.77 -4.12 -19.91
C ARG A 105 11.74 -2.97 -18.90
N PHE A 106 11.05 -3.14 -17.78
CA PHE A 106 11.09 -2.17 -16.69
C PHE A 106 12.51 -2.04 -16.11
N HIS A 107 13.21 -3.15 -15.86
CA HIS A 107 14.60 -3.10 -15.40
C HIS A 107 15.52 -2.38 -16.38
N GLU A 108 15.39 -2.64 -17.68
CA GLU A 108 16.12 -1.94 -18.74
C GLU A 108 15.84 -0.43 -18.71
N CYS A 109 14.58 -0.04 -18.56
CA CYS A 109 14.17 1.37 -18.43
C CYS A 109 14.77 2.02 -17.18
N ALA A 110 14.73 1.36 -16.02
CA ALA A 110 15.29 1.89 -14.79
C ALA A 110 16.81 2.00 -14.83
N ALA A 111 17.49 1.02 -15.44
CA ALA A 111 18.95 1.03 -15.62
C ALA A 111 19.42 2.14 -16.58
N ALA A 112 18.62 2.49 -17.59
CA ALA A 112 18.91 3.58 -18.51
C ALA A 112 18.78 4.98 -17.86
N GLU A 113 18.10 5.07 -16.71
CA GLU A 113 17.82 6.33 -15.98
C GLU A 113 18.38 6.30 -14.54
N PRO A 114 19.70 6.11 -14.33
CA PRO A 114 20.27 5.89 -13.00
C PRO A 114 20.11 7.10 -12.05
N GLY A 115 19.90 8.30 -12.60
CA GLY A 115 19.63 9.52 -11.83
C GLY A 115 18.20 9.62 -11.27
N ARG A 116 17.28 8.74 -11.70
CA ARG A 116 15.89 8.69 -11.22
C ARG A 116 15.71 7.51 -10.27
N GLN A 117 14.88 7.70 -9.26
CA GLN A 117 14.41 6.61 -8.40
C GLN A 117 13.08 6.09 -8.93
N PHE A 118 12.87 4.78 -8.91
CA PHE A 118 11.61 4.15 -9.32
C PHE A 118 11.00 3.44 -8.12
N ARG A 119 9.78 3.78 -7.73
CA ARG A 119 9.10 3.16 -6.59
C ARG A 119 8.04 2.20 -7.08
N ILE A 120 8.22 0.91 -6.77
CA ILE A 120 7.20 -0.11 -7.01
C ILE A 120 6.07 0.11 -6.00
N MET A 121 4.88 0.35 -6.53
CA MET A 121 3.66 0.52 -5.74
C MET A 121 2.89 -0.79 -5.68
N PRO A 122 2.09 -1.00 -4.65
CA PRO A 122 1.34 -2.24 -4.51
C PRO A 122 0.25 -2.35 -5.57
N GLY A 123 -0.07 -3.59 -5.86
CA GLY A 123 -0.95 -3.96 -6.96
C GLY A 123 -1.92 -5.06 -6.57
N THR A 124 -2.73 -5.47 -7.53
CA THR A 124 -3.82 -6.44 -7.35
C THR A 124 -3.51 -7.82 -7.92
N ARG A 125 -2.31 -8.02 -8.49
CA ARG A 125 -1.93 -9.30 -9.08
C ARG A 125 -1.94 -10.43 -8.06
N SER A 126 -1.18 -10.27 -6.99
CA SER A 126 -0.93 -11.34 -6.02
C SER A 126 -2.02 -11.34 -4.96
N LYS A 127 -2.58 -12.52 -4.68
CA LYS A 127 -3.65 -12.74 -3.71
C LYS A 127 -3.24 -13.69 -2.59
N SER A 128 -2.10 -14.36 -2.73
CA SER A 128 -1.55 -15.31 -1.78
C SER A 128 -0.07 -15.06 -1.54
N GLU A 129 0.45 -15.57 -0.42
CA GLU A 129 1.87 -15.43 -0.05
C GLU A 129 2.81 -15.99 -1.13
N SER A 130 2.52 -17.17 -1.68
CA SER A 130 3.31 -17.78 -2.75
C SER A 130 3.28 -16.96 -4.04
N GLU A 131 2.16 -16.33 -4.39
CA GLU A 131 2.10 -15.41 -5.54
C GLU A 131 2.91 -14.13 -5.30
N HIS A 132 2.90 -13.58 -4.08
CA HIS A 132 3.76 -12.45 -3.73
C HIS A 132 5.25 -12.82 -3.80
N GLU A 133 5.63 -14.00 -3.30
CA GLU A 133 7.00 -14.50 -3.36
C GLU A 133 7.48 -14.70 -4.80
N LEU A 134 6.66 -15.36 -5.64
CA LEU A 134 6.94 -15.55 -7.07
C LEU A 134 7.10 -14.22 -7.80
N PHE A 135 6.22 -13.25 -7.51
CA PHE A 135 6.33 -11.90 -8.09
C PHE A 135 7.60 -11.19 -7.63
N ALA A 136 7.92 -11.24 -6.33
CA ALA A 136 9.17 -10.70 -5.80
C ALA A 136 10.40 -11.31 -6.47
N GLY A 137 10.35 -12.62 -6.79
CA GLY A 137 11.39 -13.33 -7.51
C GLY A 137 11.78 -12.71 -8.85
N LEU A 138 10.85 -12.07 -9.56
CA LEU A 138 11.14 -11.35 -10.82
C LEU A 138 12.04 -10.13 -10.62
N PHE A 139 12.12 -9.59 -9.40
CA PHE A 139 12.93 -8.42 -9.02
C PHE A 139 14.27 -8.78 -8.37
N ARG A 140 14.68 -10.06 -8.45
CA ARG A 140 15.95 -10.53 -7.87
C ARG A 140 17.18 -9.83 -8.45
N THR A 141 17.13 -9.32 -9.67
CA THR A 141 18.26 -8.57 -10.29
C THR A 141 17.88 -7.14 -10.62
N VAL A 142 16.95 -6.56 -9.87
CA VAL A 142 16.47 -5.19 -10.10
C VAL A 142 17.61 -4.17 -9.96
N PRO A 143 17.65 -3.10 -10.79
CA PRO A 143 18.60 -2.00 -10.64
C PRO A 143 18.55 -1.31 -9.25
N GLY A 144 19.68 -0.79 -8.80
CA GLY A 144 19.82 -0.20 -7.46
C GLY A 144 19.05 1.10 -7.21
N ASN A 145 18.52 1.73 -8.27
CA ASN A 145 17.65 2.89 -8.21
C ASN A 145 16.15 2.52 -8.14
N VAL A 146 15.81 1.24 -7.95
CA VAL A 146 14.43 0.79 -7.74
C VAL A 146 14.18 0.54 -6.26
N ILE A 147 13.19 1.24 -5.73
CA ILE A 147 12.68 1.11 -4.36
C ILE A 147 11.61 0.02 -4.36
N LEU A 148 11.93 -1.12 -3.75
CA LEU A 148 11.02 -2.25 -3.58
C LEU A 148 10.18 -2.13 -2.29
N PRO A 149 8.92 -2.62 -2.30
CA PRO A 149 8.12 -2.82 -1.10
C PRO A 149 8.84 -3.63 -0.03
N GLY A 150 8.53 -3.35 1.24
CA GLY A 150 9.14 -4.03 2.38
C GLY A 150 8.99 -5.55 2.31
N ARG A 151 7.77 -6.01 2.01
CA ARG A 151 7.48 -7.43 1.87
C ARG A 151 8.25 -8.11 0.73
N MET A 152 8.47 -7.43 -0.40
CA MET A 152 9.32 -7.97 -1.47
C MET A 152 10.78 -8.08 -1.04
N LEU A 153 11.29 -7.09 -0.29
CA LEU A 153 12.64 -7.18 0.26
C LEU A 153 12.79 -8.35 1.24
N GLU A 154 11.76 -8.63 2.03
CA GLU A 154 11.71 -9.78 2.94
C GLU A 154 11.75 -11.11 2.18
N PHE A 155 10.90 -11.31 1.17
CA PHE A 155 10.95 -12.53 0.32
C PHE A 155 12.29 -12.73 -0.40
N LEU A 156 12.96 -11.63 -0.75
CA LEU A 156 14.27 -11.66 -1.38
C LEU A 156 15.43 -11.87 -0.38
N GLY A 157 15.15 -11.98 0.92
CA GLY A 157 16.17 -12.10 1.97
C GLY A 157 17.05 -10.84 2.12
N ARG A 158 16.57 -9.69 1.66
CA ARG A 158 17.29 -8.40 1.64
C ARG A 158 16.94 -7.48 2.80
N LEU A 159 15.98 -7.88 3.62
CA LEU A 159 15.53 -7.13 4.76
C LEU A 159 15.66 -7.99 6.01
N LYS A 160 16.47 -7.52 6.96
CA LYS A 160 16.65 -8.15 8.28
C LYS A 160 15.89 -7.44 9.39
N THR A 161 15.02 -6.48 9.02
CA THR A 161 14.25 -5.67 9.95
C THR A 161 12.77 -5.96 9.75
N ALA A 162 12.07 -6.37 10.80
CA ALA A 162 10.62 -6.45 10.80
C ALA A 162 10.07 -5.02 10.91
N ARG A 163 9.51 -4.53 9.81
CA ARG A 163 8.88 -3.20 9.71
C ARG A 163 7.39 -3.34 9.99
N ILE A 164 6.94 -2.81 11.12
CA ILE A 164 5.59 -2.99 11.64
C ILE A 164 4.83 -1.67 11.54
N VAL A 165 3.78 -1.63 10.74
CA VAL A 165 2.79 -0.55 10.88
C VAL A 165 1.92 -0.84 12.09
N LEU A 166 1.88 0.09 13.04
CA LEU A 166 0.92 0.06 14.14
C LEU A 166 -0.31 0.89 13.76
N ARG A 167 -1.49 0.26 13.77
CA ARG A 167 -2.75 0.93 13.45
C ARG A 167 -3.76 0.73 14.59
N ASP A 168 -4.12 1.82 15.25
CA ASP A 168 -5.22 1.78 16.21
C ASP A 168 -6.58 1.78 15.46
N ILE A 169 -7.40 0.76 15.69
CA ILE A 169 -8.73 0.59 15.07
C ILE A 169 -9.69 1.67 15.55
N ASN A 170 -9.58 2.03 16.83
CA ASN A 170 -10.40 3.04 17.49
C ASN A 170 -9.55 4.26 17.85
N VAL A 171 -9.98 5.46 17.40
CA VAL A 171 -9.28 6.73 17.69
C VAL A 171 -9.32 7.08 19.18
N ARG A 172 -10.25 6.48 19.94
CA ARG A 172 -10.19 6.45 21.40
C ARG A 172 -9.14 5.44 21.79
N VAL A 173 -7.88 5.87 21.77
CA VAL A 173 -6.76 5.13 22.34
C VAL A 173 -7.24 4.65 23.72
N PRO A 174 -7.25 3.33 24.00
CA PRO A 174 -7.46 2.84 25.35
C PRO A 174 -6.53 3.59 26.30
N GLU A 175 -6.82 3.62 27.60
CA GLU A 175 -5.87 4.14 28.59
C GLU A 175 -4.46 3.66 28.22
N THR A 176 -3.52 4.60 28.04
CA THR A 176 -2.24 4.36 27.35
C THR A 176 -1.50 3.15 27.91
N ASP A 177 -1.70 2.87 29.19
CA ASP A 177 -1.08 1.79 29.93
C ASP A 177 -1.58 0.40 29.47
N CYS A 178 -2.89 0.22 29.27
CA CYS A 178 -3.46 -1.04 28.80
C CYS A 178 -3.01 -1.36 27.37
N ARG A 179 -3.00 -0.34 26.50
CA ARG A 179 -2.50 -0.46 25.13
C ARG A 179 -1.03 -0.87 25.11
N GLU A 180 -0.19 -0.18 25.88
CA GLU A 180 1.24 -0.46 25.94
C GLU A 180 1.54 -1.84 26.52
N LYS A 181 0.82 -2.26 27.55
CA LYS A 181 0.94 -3.61 28.12
C LYS A 181 0.64 -4.67 27.05
N ALA A 182 -0.50 -4.56 26.36
CA ALA A 182 -0.89 -5.50 25.32
C ALA A 182 0.14 -5.56 24.18
N LEU A 183 0.67 -4.41 23.76
CA LEU A 183 1.75 -4.36 22.78
C LEU A 183 3.03 -5.03 23.29
N ARG A 184 3.47 -4.76 24.53
CA ARG A 184 4.67 -5.40 25.08
C ARG A 184 4.54 -6.92 25.12
N GLU A 185 3.41 -7.43 25.58
CA GLU A 185 3.12 -8.87 25.63
C GLU A 185 3.13 -9.48 24.22
N TYR A 186 2.47 -8.82 23.26
CA TYR A 186 2.46 -9.26 21.87
C TYR A 186 3.87 -9.33 21.29
N PHE A 187 4.67 -8.27 21.42
CA PHE A 187 6.02 -8.24 20.87
C PHE A 187 6.95 -9.22 21.57
N ALA A 188 6.84 -9.42 22.89
CA ALA A 188 7.63 -10.40 23.63
C ALA A 188 7.42 -11.84 23.11
N CYS A 189 6.19 -12.18 22.71
CA CYS A 189 5.86 -13.50 22.17
C CYS A 189 6.20 -13.66 20.69
N ASN A 190 6.12 -12.60 19.90
CA ASN A 190 6.13 -12.70 18.44
C ASN A 190 7.41 -12.22 17.77
N ALA A 191 8.18 -11.31 18.37
CA ALA A 191 9.31 -10.68 17.69
C ALA A 191 10.37 -11.69 17.22
N ALA A 192 10.67 -12.70 18.05
CA ALA A 192 11.61 -13.76 17.71
C ALA A 192 11.13 -14.68 16.57
N LEU A 193 9.81 -14.77 16.35
CA LEU A 193 9.21 -15.62 15.31
C LEU A 193 9.30 -14.98 13.92
N TRP A 194 9.61 -13.70 13.84
CA TRP A 194 9.67 -12.98 12.56
C TRP A 194 10.95 -13.23 11.77
N GLY A 195 11.96 -13.90 12.36
CA GLY A 195 13.24 -14.15 11.69
C GLY A 195 13.98 -12.86 11.32
N ALA A 196 13.74 -11.77 12.06
CA ALA A 196 14.37 -10.47 11.86
C ALA A 196 15.36 -10.18 12.99
N ASP A 197 16.45 -9.52 12.66
CA ASP A 197 17.48 -9.08 13.61
C ASP A 197 16.99 -7.86 14.41
N GLU A 198 16.11 -7.05 13.81
CA GLU A 198 15.63 -5.80 14.37
C GLU A 198 14.13 -5.59 14.14
N VAL A 199 13.54 -4.76 14.98
CA VAL A 199 12.15 -4.30 14.84
C VAL A 199 12.15 -2.78 14.62
N GLU A 200 11.41 -2.34 13.61
CA GLU A 200 11.14 -0.93 13.33
C GLU A 200 9.63 -0.68 13.29
N ILE A 201 9.17 0.27 14.12
CA ILE A 201 7.79 0.71 14.13
C ILE A 201 7.62 1.82 13.09
N VAL A 202 6.73 1.59 12.14
CA VAL A 202 6.37 2.51 11.06
C VAL A 202 5.08 3.22 11.45
N SER A 203 5.14 4.54 11.62
CA SER A 203 4.01 5.34 12.07
C SER A 203 3.56 6.33 11.01
N TYR A 204 2.23 6.46 10.88
CA TYR A 204 1.55 7.50 10.12
C TYR A 204 0.20 7.76 10.77
N GLY A 205 -0.44 8.89 10.45
CA GLY A 205 -1.76 9.24 10.96
C GLY A 205 -1.77 10.57 11.70
N SER A 206 -2.64 10.68 12.70
CA SER A 206 -2.78 11.90 13.50
C SER A 206 -1.61 12.09 14.48
N PRO A 207 -1.35 13.32 14.95
CA PRO A 207 -0.33 13.58 15.97
C PRO A 207 -0.46 12.71 17.21
N GLN A 208 -1.69 12.40 17.64
CA GLN A 208 -1.95 11.55 18.81
C GLN A 208 -1.41 10.12 18.60
N VAL A 209 -1.64 9.53 17.42
CA VAL A 209 -1.11 8.19 17.08
C VAL A 209 0.42 8.23 17.02
N LEU A 210 0.99 9.28 16.44
CA LEU A 210 2.45 9.43 16.36
C LEU A 210 3.10 9.50 17.75
N VAL A 211 2.54 10.31 18.66
CA VAL A 211 3.03 10.44 20.04
C VAL A 211 2.88 9.13 20.81
N ALA A 212 1.74 8.43 20.68
CA ALA A 212 1.53 7.15 21.34
C ALA A 212 2.53 6.08 20.86
N ASN A 213 2.79 6.03 19.55
CA ASN A 213 3.78 5.11 18.99
C ASN A 213 5.21 5.50 19.37
N GLU A 214 5.56 6.79 19.38
CA GLU A 214 6.87 7.27 19.80
C GLU A 214 7.17 6.89 21.26
N LYS A 215 6.19 7.06 22.16
CA LYS A 215 6.30 6.61 23.56
C LYS A 215 6.58 5.11 23.63
N PHE A 216 5.76 4.29 22.96
CA PHE A 216 5.95 2.84 22.95
C PHE A 216 7.33 2.44 22.42
N VAL A 217 7.79 3.08 21.34
CA VAL A 217 9.09 2.81 20.74
C VAL A 217 10.22 3.14 21.70
N ARG A 218 10.20 4.34 22.30
CA ARG A 218 11.21 4.77 23.27
C ARG A 218 11.31 3.80 24.44
N ASP A 219 10.17 3.37 24.97
CA ASP A 219 10.13 2.51 26.15
C ASP A 219 10.42 1.02 25.84
N SER A 220 10.49 0.66 24.56
CA SER A 220 10.81 -0.70 24.08
C SER A 220 12.20 -0.81 23.44
N GLY A 221 12.85 0.31 23.13
CA GLY A 221 14.15 0.33 22.46
C GLY A 221 14.12 -0.01 20.96
N TYR A 222 12.94 -0.02 20.33
CA TYR A 222 12.80 -0.28 18.89
C TYR A 222 13.21 0.93 18.04
N LYS A 223 13.37 0.72 16.73
CA LYS A 223 13.53 1.84 15.79
C LYS A 223 12.17 2.46 15.48
N HIS A 224 12.15 3.77 15.24
CA HIS A 224 10.95 4.49 14.81
C HIS A 224 11.15 5.07 13.41
N ARG A 225 10.15 4.87 12.54
CA ARG A 225 10.11 5.45 11.20
C ARG A 225 8.81 6.20 11.01
N ILE A 226 8.93 7.48 10.65
CA ILE A 226 7.83 8.27 10.08
C ILE A 226 8.24 8.62 8.67
N LEU A 227 7.47 8.17 7.68
CA LEU A 227 7.77 8.50 6.28
C LEU A 227 7.30 9.92 5.96
N SER A 228 8.24 10.73 5.47
CA SER A 228 7.92 12.03 4.89
C SER A 228 7.26 11.85 3.53
N VAL A 229 6.38 12.80 3.20
CA VAL A 229 5.69 12.89 1.91
C VAL A 229 5.82 14.34 1.45
N ASN A 230 5.92 14.58 0.15
CA ASN A 230 5.91 15.93 -0.37
C ASN A 230 4.49 16.51 -0.32
N ASP A 231 4.16 17.16 0.80
CA ASP A 231 2.86 17.77 1.03
C ASP A 231 2.48 18.79 -0.06
N GLN A 232 3.47 19.47 -0.67
CA GLN A 232 3.24 20.42 -1.77
C GLN A 232 2.83 19.71 -3.07
N TYR A 233 3.37 18.52 -3.32
CA TYR A 233 3.10 17.73 -4.53
C TYR A 233 1.75 17.00 -4.46
N TYR A 234 1.43 16.39 -3.32
CA TYR A 234 0.20 15.60 -3.17
C TYR A 234 -0.99 16.41 -2.63
N GLY A 235 -0.77 17.59 -2.04
CA GLY A 235 -1.83 18.49 -1.59
C GLY A 235 -2.85 17.79 -0.69
N ARG A 236 -4.12 17.75 -1.11
CA ARG A 236 -5.20 17.10 -0.35
C ARG A 236 -5.05 15.57 -0.23
N GLN A 237 -4.27 14.93 -1.10
CA GLN A 237 -4.03 13.48 -1.08
C GLN A 237 -2.86 13.06 -0.17
N THR A 238 -2.16 14.02 0.44
CA THR A 238 -0.97 13.78 1.26
C THR A 238 -1.17 12.70 2.33
N ALA A 239 -2.26 12.77 3.10
CA ALA A 239 -2.52 11.78 4.16
C ALA A 239 -2.68 10.35 3.60
N LYS A 240 -3.40 10.22 2.48
CA LYS A 240 -3.61 8.96 1.78
C LYS A 240 -2.31 8.41 1.20
N VAL A 241 -1.47 9.26 0.61
CA VAL A 241 -0.16 8.86 0.07
C VAL A 241 0.79 8.45 1.19
N ARG A 242 0.77 9.16 2.33
CA ARG A 242 1.58 8.79 3.51
C ARG A 242 1.20 7.42 4.05
N GLU A 243 -0.09 7.13 4.15
CA GLU A 243 -0.59 5.79 4.48
C GLU A 243 -0.11 4.75 3.46
N LEU A 244 -0.29 5.04 2.17
CA LEU A 244 0.10 4.14 1.09
C LEU A 244 1.59 3.80 1.13
N LEU A 245 2.46 4.81 1.26
CA LEU A 245 3.90 4.62 1.35
C LEU A 245 4.30 3.89 2.63
N SER A 246 3.64 4.16 3.76
CA SER A 246 3.94 3.49 5.04
C SER A 246 3.62 2.00 4.99
N ILE A 247 2.46 1.64 4.42
CA ILE A 247 2.07 0.25 4.24
C ILE A 247 2.98 -0.45 3.21
N THR A 248 3.29 0.21 2.09
CA THR A 248 4.20 -0.33 1.06
C THR A 248 5.61 -0.58 1.61
N TYR A 249 6.10 0.29 2.50
CA TYR A 249 7.41 0.18 3.13
C TYR A 249 7.51 -0.97 4.14
N ALA A 250 6.39 -1.33 4.75
CA ALA A 250 6.31 -2.27 5.85
C ALA A 250 6.33 -3.74 5.40
N THR A 251 6.44 -4.61 6.38
CA THR A 251 6.37 -6.07 6.23
C THR A 251 5.14 -6.65 6.91
N ARG A 252 4.62 -5.95 7.93
CA ARG A 252 3.53 -6.40 8.79
C ARG A 252 2.63 -5.23 9.15
N LEU A 253 1.34 -5.49 9.27
CA LEU A 253 0.35 -4.56 9.81
C LEU A 253 -0.17 -5.16 11.12
N LEU A 254 0.03 -4.44 12.22
CA LEU A 254 -0.50 -4.80 13.53
C LEU A 254 -1.62 -3.82 13.87
N CYS A 255 -2.84 -4.34 13.93
CA CYS A 255 -4.00 -3.57 14.32
C CYS A 255 -4.23 -3.70 15.83
N VAL A 256 -4.45 -2.59 16.51
CA VAL A 256 -4.69 -2.54 17.95
C VAL A 256 -6.10 -2.05 18.18
N GLY A 257 -6.93 -2.84 18.85
CA GLY A 257 -8.36 -2.55 18.95
C GLY A 257 -9.00 -2.99 20.26
N ASP A 258 -10.18 -2.44 20.49
CA ASP A 258 -11.12 -2.97 21.47
C ASP A 258 -11.93 -4.07 20.77
N PRO A 259 -12.10 -5.27 21.35
CA PRO A 259 -12.93 -6.34 20.77
C PRO A 259 -14.38 -5.92 20.50
N MET A 260 -14.90 -4.91 21.19
CA MET A 260 -16.25 -4.35 20.99
C MET A 260 -16.27 -3.16 20.02
N GLY A 261 -15.10 -2.70 19.58
CA GLY A 261 -14.98 -1.58 18.65
C GLY A 261 -15.37 -1.95 17.22
N THR A 262 -16.07 -1.03 16.55
CA THR A 262 -16.38 -1.20 15.12
C THR A 262 -15.24 -0.66 14.26
N SER A 263 -14.84 -1.46 13.26
CA SER A 263 -13.86 -1.03 12.27
C SER A 263 -14.36 0.20 11.51
N THR A 264 -13.53 1.23 11.45
CA THR A 264 -13.81 2.41 10.61
C THR A 264 -13.56 2.11 9.14
N GLY A 265 -14.17 2.89 8.23
CA GLY A 265 -13.93 2.74 6.79
C GLY A 265 -12.45 2.94 6.41
N THR A 266 -11.73 3.80 7.14
CA THR A 266 -10.30 4.00 6.94
C THR A 266 -9.49 2.79 7.41
N HIS A 267 -9.88 2.11 8.49
CA HIS A 267 -9.27 0.86 8.92
C HIS A 267 -9.41 -0.24 7.86
N VAL A 268 -10.63 -0.41 7.32
CA VAL A 268 -10.88 -1.40 6.25
C VAL A 268 -10.02 -1.09 5.02
N ALA A 269 -9.86 0.18 4.65
CA ALA A 269 -8.99 0.58 3.55
C ALA A 269 -7.50 0.26 3.82
N SER A 270 -7.01 0.48 5.04
CA SER A 270 -5.65 0.09 5.44
C SER A 270 -5.43 -1.42 5.32
N LEU A 271 -6.39 -2.22 5.79
CA LEU A 271 -6.35 -3.69 5.71
C LEU A 271 -6.34 -4.15 4.25
N GLN A 272 -7.22 -3.62 3.41
CA GLN A 272 -7.24 -3.93 1.97
C GLN A 272 -5.89 -3.64 1.34
N LEU A 273 -5.30 -2.48 1.63
CA LEU A 273 -4.00 -2.12 1.08
C LEU A 273 -2.87 -3.02 1.61
N ALA A 274 -2.91 -3.37 2.89
CA ALA A 274 -1.92 -4.27 3.49
C ALA A 274 -1.98 -5.66 2.86
N THR A 275 -3.19 -6.17 2.58
CA THR A 275 -3.40 -7.41 1.82
C THR A 275 -2.85 -7.31 0.41
N LEU A 276 -3.09 -6.21 -0.32
CA LEU A 276 -2.53 -5.99 -1.66
C LEU A 276 -0.99 -5.94 -1.68
N CYS A 277 -0.37 -5.57 -0.57
CA CYS A 277 1.08 -5.58 -0.41
C CYS A 277 1.61 -6.94 0.11
N GLY A 278 0.74 -7.88 0.48
CA GLY A 278 1.10 -9.17 1.06
C GLY A 278 1.65 -9.10 2.49
N LEU A 279 1.31 -8.04 3.25
CA LEU A 279 1.78 -7.89 4.64
C LEU A 279 1.23 -9.03 5.50
N ALA A 280 2.02 -9.50 6.46
CA ALA A 280 1.46 -10.32 7.53
C ALA A 280 0.54 -9.44 8.41
N LEU A 281 -0.69 -9.88 8.61
CA LEU A 281 -1.70 -9.16 9.39
C LEU A 281 -1.82 -9.79 10.77
N ALA A 282 -1.93 -8.97 11.80
CA ALA A 282 -2.23 -9.43 13.14
C ALA A 282 -3.05 -8.40 13.91
N ASP A 283 -3.83 -8.88 14.87
CA ASP A 283 -4.65 -8.06 15.77
C ASP A 283 -4.17 -8.21 17.21
N VAL A 284 -4.15 -7.09 17.94
CA VAL A 284 -3.94 -7.02 19.39
C VAL A 284 -5.20 -6.44 20.00
N LEU A 285 -5.87 -7.26 20.81
CA LEU A 285 -7.05 -6.85 21.53
C LEU A 285 -6.65 -6.26 22.88
N VAL A 286 -7.12 -5.05 23.17
CA VAL A 286 -6.93 -4.38 24.46
C VAL A 286 -8.18 -4.61 25.29
N ASP A 287 -8.06 -5.35 26.37
CA ASP A 287 -9.16 -5.60 27.30
C ASP A 287 -9.35 -4.38 28.22
N ASN A 288 -10.49 -3.72 28.10
CA ASN A 288 -10.87 -2.57 28.94
C ASN A 288 -11.64 -3.00 30.21
N ALA A 289 -11.87 -4.30 30.43
CA ALA A 289 -12.79 -4.80 31.45
C ALA A 289 -12.30 -4.75 32.91
N LEU A 290 -11.21 -4.02 33.22
CA LEU A 290 -10.62 -3.99 34.58
C LEU A 290 -10.70 -2.65 35.32
N THR A 291 -11.40 -1.66 34.79
CA THR A 291 -11.75 -0.43 35.53
C THR A 291 -13.24 -0.41 35.87
N VAL A 292 -13.61 -1.12 36.94
CA VAL A 292 -14.87 -0.95 37.68
C VAL A 292 -14.54 -0.57 39.11
#